data_AF-A0A6G2UVU0-F1
#
_entry.id   AF-A0A6G2UVU0-F1
#
_cell.length_a   1.000
_cell.length_b   1.000
_cell.length_c   1.000
_cell.angle_alpha   90.00
_cell.angle_beta   90.00
_cell.angle_gamma   90.00
#
_symmetry.space_group_name_H-M   'P 1'
#
loop_
_entity.id
_entity.type
_entity.pdbx_description
1 polymer ?
#
loop_
_entity_poly.entity_id
_entity_poly.type
_entity_poly.pdbx_seq_one_letter_code
_entity_poly.pdbx_strand_id
1 'polypeptide(L)'
;MFTLPKSVRAAVVTVAALSAVALAGPAQAVSTAPYVAYGDTGTAVKCVQIAVNVADEVHVGITVDGIWGARTEERVRAFQRDNSQDIPLDVDGVVGPNTGDVMLDYIAAYALNWLNTCYYALPTS
;
A
#
# COMPACT_ATOMS: atom_id res chain seq x y z
N MET A 1 33.79 57.69 -14.04
CA MET A 1 33.32 59.08 -14.09
C MET A 1 32.36 59.21 -15.28
N PHE A 2 31.04 59.33 -15.02
CA PHE A 2 29.96 59.97 -15.83
C PHE A 2 29.75 59.49 -17.31
N THR A 3 28.57 59.10 -17.85
CA THR A 3 27.16 59.54 -17.71
C THR A 3 26.16 58.56 -18.40
N LEU A 4 24.93 58.42 -17.87
CA LEU A 4 23.68 57.91 -18.53
C LEU A 4 22.89 59.08 -19.22
N PRO A 5 21.67 58.93 -19.81
CA PRO A 5 21.07 57.97 -20.78
C PRO A 5 20.31 58.69 -21.95
N LYS A 6 19.61 57.94 -22.84
CA LYS A 6 18.44 58.46 -23.60
C LYS A 6 17.23 57.54 -23.44
N SER A 7 16.11 58.18 -23.22
CA SER A 7 14.86 57.71 -22.61
C SER A 7 13.85 57.01 -23.55
N VAL A 8 13.29 55.91 -23.03
CA VAL A 8 11.85 55.65 -22.81
C VAL A 8 10.90 55.55 -24.02
N ARG A 9 10.36 54.34 -24.22
CA ARG A 9 8.91 54.14 -24.34
C ARG A 9 8.49 53.00 -23.42
N ALA A 10 7.63 53.36 -22.47
CA ALA A 10 6.97 52.47 -21.54
C ALA A 10 6.01 51.53 -22.27
N ALA A 11 5.97 50.27 -21.87
CA ALA A 11 4.78 49.44 -21.96
C ALA A 11 4.57 48.81 -20.59
N VAL A 12 3.79 49.51 -19.76
CA VAL A 12 3.17 48.94 -18.58
C VAL A 12 2.11 47.98 -19.10
N VAL A 13 2.29 46.68 -18.90
CA VAL A 13 1.18 45.72 -18.95
C VAL A 13 0.98 45.22 -17.52
N THR A 14 -0.23 45.47 -17.06
CA THR A 14 -0.77 45.27 -15.72
C THR A 14 -0.74 43.80 -15.29
N VAL A 15 -0.52 43.61 -13.99
CA VAL A 15 -0.49 42.33 -13.26
C VAL A 15 -1.80 41.55 -13.42
N ALA A 16 -1.69 40.25 -13.71
CA ALA A 16 -2.66 39.25 -13.27
C ALA A 16 -1.87 38.06 -12.70
N ALA A 17 -1.65 38.09 -11.40
CA ALA A 17 -1.20 36.94 -10.65
C ALA A 17 -2.34 35.92 -10.58
N LEU A 18 -2.10 34.69 -11.05
CA LEU A 18 -2.77 33.53 -10.47
C LEU A 18 -1.72 32.74 -9.71
N SER A 19 -1.70 32.98 -8.40
CA SER A 19 -0.99 32.17 -7.42
C SER A 19 -1.48 30.72 -7.55
N ALA A 20 -0.66 29.84 -8.11
CA ALA A 20 -0.85 28.41 -7.92
C ALA A 20 -0.38 28.08 -6.50
N VAL A 21 -1.23 28.38 -5.51
CA VAL A 21 -1.11 27.75 -4.19
C VAL A 21 -1.44 26.28 -4.43
N ALA A 22 -0.41 25.48 -4.65
CA ALA A 22 -0.54 24.04 -4.54
C ALA A 22 -0.96 23.75 -3.10
N LEU A 23 -2.25 23.52 -2.89
CA LEU A 23 -2.79 22.90 -1.68
C LEU A 23 -2.28 21.45 -1.66
N ALA A 24 -0.99 21.27 -1.37
CA ALA A 24 -0.49 20.02 -0.83
C ALA A 24 -1.00 19.94 0.62
N GLY A 25 -2.31 19.75 0.77
CA GLY A 25 -2.83 19.18 2.01
C GLY A 25 -2.24 17.78 2.17
N PRO A 26 -1.99 17.30 3.38
CA PRO A 26 -1.69 15.88 3.55
C PRO A 26 -2.87 15.12 2.92
N ALA A 27 -2.58 14.24 1.97
CA ALA A 27 -3.55 13.26 1.52
C ALA A 27 -3.90 12.42 2.75
N GLN A 28 -4.96 12.81 3.46
CA GLN A 28 -5.46 12.05 4.58
C GLN A 28 -6.27 10.92 3.98
N ALA A 29 -5.61 9.78 3.77
CA ALA A 29 -6.32 8.54 3.51
C ALA A 29 -7.27 8.29 4.69
N VAL A 30 -8.55 8.12 4.38
CA VAL A 30 -9.58 7.82 5.39
C VAL A 30 -9.25 6.46 6.00
N SER A 31 -8.76 6.45 7.25
CA SER A 31 -8.20 5.28 7.94
C SER A 31 -9.26 4.42 8.65
N THR A 32 -10.41 4.17 8.03
CA THR A 32 -11.47 3.37 8.68
C THR A 32 -11.50 1.91 8.27
N ALA A 33 -10.74 1.51 7.24
CA ALA A 33 -10.46 0.09 6.99
C ALA A 33 -9.06 -0.21 7.56
N PRO A 34 -8.91 -1.24 8.43
CA PRO A 34 -7.58 -1.68 8.83
C PRO A 34 -6.93 -2.26 7.57
N TYR A 35 -5.89 -1.62 7.06
CA TYR A 35 -5.07 -2.20 5.99
C TYR A 35 -3.76 -2.66 6.62
N VAL A 36 -3.14 -3.69 6.02
CA VAL A 36 -1.77 -4.09 6.35
C VAL A 36 -0.93 -3.92 5.09
N ALA A 37 0.16 -3.19 5.18
CA ALA A 37 0.95 -2.80 4.01
C ALA A 37 2.45 -2.66 4.34
N TYR A 38 3.21 -2.26 3.31
CA TYR A 38 4.65 -2.02 3.42
C TYR A 38 5.04 -1.12 4.60
N GLY A 39 6.02 -1.59 5.38
CA GLY A 39 6.53 -0.90 6.57
C GLY A 39 5.81 -1.28 7.87
N ASP A 40 4.64 -1.94 7.79
CA ASP A 40 3.97 -2.45 8.99
C ASP A 40 4.79 -3.57 9.65
N THR A 41 4.50 -3.79 10.94
CA THR A 41 5.10 -4.88 11.71
C THR A 41 4.09 -5.53 12.65
N GLY A 42 4.40 -6.72 13.14
CA GLY A 42 3.63 -7.41 14.18
C GLY A 42 2.80 -8.58 13.67
N THR A 43 1.78 -8.95 14.45
CA THR A 43 1.01 -10.19 14.25
C THR A 43 0.27 -10.22 12.91
N ALA A 44 -0.31 -9.10 12.49
CA ALA A 44 -1.00 -9.01 11.20
C ALA A 44 -0.04 -9.33 10.03
N VAL A 45 1.18 -8.79 10.07
CA VAL A 45 2.22 -9.09 9.08
C VAL A 45 2.64 -10.55 9.11
N LYS A 46 2.75 -11.17 10.30
CA LYS A 46 3.01 -12.62 10.40
C LYS A 46 1.92 -13.44 9.73
N CYS A 47 0.65 -13.06 9.93
CA CYS A 47 -0.48 -13.73 9.28
C CYS A 47 -0.42 -13.60 7.76
N VAL A 48 -0.07 -12.42 7.24
CA VAL A 48 0.17 -12.22 5.80
C VAL A 48 1.32 -13.10 5.29
N GLN A 49 2.45 -13.12 5.99
CA GLN A 49 3.61 -13.94 5.63
C GLN A 49 3.28 -15.45 5.67
N ILE A 50 2.44 -15.90 6.61
CA ILE A 50 1.95 -17.28 6.67
C ILE A 50 1.05 -17.57 5.47
N ALA A 51 0.06 -16.71 5.19
CA ALA A 51 -0.88 -16.89 4.10
C ALA A 51 -0.16 -17.02 2.75
N VAL A 52 0.76 -16.10 2.44
CA VAL A 52 1.50 -16.17 1.18
C VAL A 52 2.44 -17.37 1.10
N ASN A 53 2.93 -17.89 2.24
CA ASN A 53 3.75 -19.10 2.27
C ASN A 53 2.93 -20.37 2.03
N VAL A 54 1.74 -20.48 2.62
CA VAL A 54 0.88 -21.67 2.41
C VAL A 54 0.20 -21.68 1.04
N ALA A 55 0.07 -20.52 0.40
CA ALA A 55 -0.42 -20.39 -0.98
C ALA A 55 0.68 -20.58 -2.03
N ASP A 56 1.97 -20.61 -1.66
CA ASP A 56 3.09 -20.70 -2.59
C ASP A 56 3.30 -22.13 -3.11
N GLU A 57 2.67 -22.47 -4.24
CA GLU A 57 2.78 -23.80 -4.86
C GLU A 57 4.23 -24.20 -5.21
N VAL A 58 5.09 -23.22 -5.49
CA VAL A 58 6.51 -23.44 -5.83
C VAL A 58 7.45 -23.51 -4.62
N HIS A 59 6.91 -23.41 -3.40
CA HIS A 59 7.61 -23.64 -2.12
C HIS A 59 8.92 -22.85 -1.95
N VAL A 60 8.97 -21.62 -2.45
CA VAL A 60 10.13 -20.74 -2.27
C VAL A 60 10.12 -20.14 -0.86
N GLY A 61 8.92 -19.79 -0.36
CA GLY A 61 8.70 -19.30 1.01
C GLY A 61 9.42 -17.99 1.37
N ILE A 62 8.90 -17.30 2.38
CA ILE A 62 9.52 -16.14 3.02
C ILE A 62 9.56 -16.33 4.54
N THR A 63 10.45 -15.59 5.21
CA THR A 63 10.53 -15.61 6.67
C THR A 63 9.26 -15.04 7.29
N VAL A 64 8.76 -15.70 8.34
CA VAL A 64 7.64 -15.21 9.16
C VAL A 64 8.20 -14.46 10.37
N ASP A 65 8.72 -13.26 10.14
CA ASP A 65 9.33 -12.41 11.17
C ASP A 65 8.38 -11.31 11.68
N GLY A 66 7.27 -11.06 10.98
CA GLY A 66 6.35 -9.98 11.28
C GLY A 66 6.88 -8.61 10.87
N ILE A 67 7.79 -8.53 9.89
CA ILE A 67 8.29 -7.27 9.32
C ILE A 67 7.91 -7.23 7.84
N TRP A 68 7.15 -6.20 7.44
CA TRP A 68 6.77 -6.05 6.05
C TRP A 68 7.89 -5.37 5.26
N GLY A 69 8.77 -6.19 4.70
CA GLY A 69 9.82 -5.76 3.78
C GLY A 69 9.49 -6.04 2.31
N ALA A 70 10.46 -5.78 1.43
CA ALA A 70 10.30 -5.95 -0.02
C ALA A 70 9.91 -7.37 -0.44
N ARG A 71 10.36 -8.40 0.28
CA ARG A 71 9.99 -9.79 -0.01
C ARG A 71 8.54 -10.10 0.34
N THR A 72 8.01 -9.53 1.43
CA THR A 72 6.59 -9.67 1.78
C THR A 72 5.73 -8.97 0.75
N GLU A 73 6.10 -7.74 0.38
CA GLU A 73 5.43 -6.95 -0.66
C GLU A 73 5.34 -7.69 -2.01
N GLU A 74 6.46 -8.24 -2.47
CA GLU A 74 6.53 -9.02 -3.72
C GLU A 74 5.56 -10.21 -3.68
N ARG A 75 5.52 -10.92 -2.55
CA ARG A 75 4.66 -12.10 -2.35
C ARG A 75 3.19 -11.76 -2.22
N VAL A 76 2.84 -10.65 -1.58
CA VAL A 76 1.45 -10.18 -1.52
C VAL A 76 0.95 -9.84 -2.92
N ARG A 77 1.75 -9.15 -3.73
CA ARG A 77 1.36 -8.85 -5.11
C ARG A 77 1.25 -10.11 -5.97
N ALA A 78 2.09 -11.12 -5.75
CA ALA A 78 1.95 -12.41 -6.41
C ALA A 78 0.64 -13.09 -6.02
N PHE A 79 0.40 -13.22 -4.72
CA PHE A 79 -0.83 -13.77 -4.17
C PHE A 79 -2.08 -13.08 -4.74
N GLN A 80 -2.10 -11.74 -4.78
CA GLN A 80 -3.21 -10.97 -5.35
C GLN A 80 -3.43 -11.31 -6.83
N ARG A 81 -2.38 -11.37 -7.65
CA ARG A 81 -2.51 -11.76 -9.08
C ARG A 81 -3.09 -13.15 -9.23
N ASP A 82 -2.59 -14.10 -8.45
CA ASP A 82 -2.93 -15.51 -8.61
C ASP A 82 -4.35 -15.81 -8.14
N ASN A 83 -4.88 -15.04 -7.19
CA ASN A 83 -6.21 -15.26 -6.60
C ASN A 83 -7.31 -14.30 -7.09
N SER A 84 -7.01 -13.44 -8.07
CA SER A 84 -7.98 -12.46 -8.61
C SER A 84 -9.10 -13.06 -9.50
N GLN A 85 -9.12 -14.37 -9.72
CA GLN A 85 -10.04 -15.00 -10.69
C GLN A 85 -11.49 -15.07 -10.17
N ASP A 86 -11.68 -15.45 -8.90
CA ASP A 86 -13.01 -15.65 -8.31
C ASP A 86 -13.52 -14.40 -7.58
N ILE A 87 -12.63 -13.74 -6.83
CA ILE A 87 -12.90 -12.50 -6.12
C ILE A 87 -11.90 -11.46 -6.66
N PRO A 88 -12.34 -10.36 -7.27
CA PRO A 88 -11.43 -9.34 -7.76
C PRO A 88 -10.56 -8.78 -6.64
N LEU A 89 -9.25 -8.92 -6.77
CA LEU A 89 -8.26 -8.32 -5.88
C LEU A 89 -7.49 -7.24 -6.62
N ASP A 90 -7.26 -6.11 -5.97
CA ASP A 90 -6.34 -5.10 -6.46
C ASP A 90 -4.90 -5.61 -6.29
N VAL A 91 -4.08 -5.59 -7.34
CA VAL A 91 -2.66 -5.99 -7.30
C VAL A 91 -1.81 -4.81 -6.82
N ASP A 92 -2.17 -4.27 -5.67
CA ASP A 92 -1.66 -3.03 -5.12
C ASP A 92 -0.63 -3.24 -3.99
N GLY A 93 -0.41 -4.49 -3.57
CA GLY A 93 0.48 -4.84 -2.46
C GLY A 93 -0.06 -4.46 -1.08
N VAL A 94 -1.34 -4.13 -0.98
CA VAL A 94 -2.01 -3.77 0.27
C VAL A 94 -3.01 -4.86 0.62
N VAL A 95 -2.95 -5.35 1.86
CA VAL A 95 -3.94 -6.30 2.36
C VAL A 95 -5.11 -5.50 2.94
N GLY A 96 -6.18 -5.38 2.15
CA GLY A 96 -7.50 -4.95 2.59
C GLY A 96 -8.48 -6.12 2.79
N PRO A 97 -9.75 -5.85 3.14
CA PRO A 97 -10.73 -6.88 3.51
C PRO A 97 -10.82 -8.06 2.55
N ASN A 98 -11.00 -7.82 1.25
CA ASN A 98 -11.07 -8.91 0.26
C ASN A 98 -9.78 -9.75 0.20
N THR A 99 -8.61 -9.11 0.27
CA THR A 99 -7.34 -9.84 0.25
C THR A 99 -7.17 -10.65 1.54
N GLY A 100 -7.54 -10.07 2.69
CA GLY A 100 -7.45 -10.75 3.97
C GLY A 100 -8.45 -11.89 4.13
N ASP A 101 -9.66 -11.78 3.55
CA ASP A 101 -10.64 -12.88 3.50
C ASP A 101 -10.04 -14.10 2.79
N VAL A 102 -9.47 -13.90 1.59
CA VAL A 102 -8.82 -14.97 0.83
C VAL A 102 -7.60 -15.52 1.59
N MET A 103 -6.78 -14.66 2.20
CA MET A 103 -5.65 -15.10 3.03
C MET A 103 -6.10 -15.95 4.23
N LEU A 104 -7.22 -15.59 4.85
CA LEU A 104 -7.79 -16.32 5.97
C LEU A 104 -8.29 -17.71 5.54
N ASP A 105 -8.87 -17.83 4.34
CA ASP A 105 -9.27 -19.13 3.78
C ASP A 105 -8.09 -20.08 3.60
N TYR A 106 -6.96 -19.60 3.06
CA TYR A 106 -5.73 -20.40 2.98
C TYR A 106 -5.20 -20.80 4.36
N ILE A 107 -5.25 -19.89 5.35
CA ILE A 107 -4.83 -20.20 6.72
C ILE A 107 -5.76 -21.25 7.34
N ALA A 108 -7.07 -21.15 7.12
CA ALA A 108 -8.04 -22.13 7.61
C ALA A 108 -7.82 -23.52 6.99
N ALA A 109 -7.38 -23.58 5.73
CA ALA A 109 -7.10 -24.84 5.06
C ALA A 109 -5.76 -25.47 5.47
N TYR A 110 -4.72 -24.67 5.71
CA TYR A 110 -3.34 -25.17 5.76
C TYR A 110 -2.54 -24.79 7.02
N ALA A 111 -3.02 -23.85 7.84
CA ALA A 111 -2.31 -23.33 9.02
C ALA A 111 -3.25 -23.14 10.23
N LEU A 112 -4.04 -24.17 10.56
CA LEU A 112 -5.08 -24.13 11.60
C LEU A 112 -4.61 -23.64 12.98
N ASN A 113 -3.36 -23.87 13.36
CA ASN A 113 -2.80 -23.38 14.63
C ASN A 113 -2.69 -21.84 14.69
N TRP A 114 -2.74 -21.16 13.54
CA TRP A 114 -2.74 -19.70 13.43
C TRP A 114 -4.13 -19.11 13.22
N LEU A 115 -5.14 -19.92 12.87
CA LEU A 115 -6.46 -19.44 12.46
C LEU A 115 -7.09 -18.45 13.46
N ASN A 116 -7.15 -18.82 14.75
CA ASN A 116 -7.73 -17.95 15.76
C ASN A 116 -6.96 -16.62 15.90
N THR A 117 -5.64 -16.64 15.72
CA THR A 117 -4.83 -15.42 15.81
C THR A 117 -5.05 -14.54 14.58
N CYS A 118 -5.07 -15.14 13.40
CA CYS A 118 -5.17 -14.41 12.14
C CYS A 118 -6.59 -13.92 11.83
N TYR A 119 -7.61 -14.60 12.34
CA TYR A 119 -9.00 -14.14 12.30
C TYR A 119 -9.17 -12.74 12.89
N TYR A 120 -8.44 -12.41 13.96
CA TYR A 120 -8.52 -11.07 14.59
C TYR A 120 -7.46 -10.09 14.10
N ALA A 121 -6.47 -10.56 13.32
CA ALA A 121 -5.33 -9.74 12.92
C ALA A 121 -5.37 -9.31 11.45
N LEU A 122 -6.00 -10.11 10.58
CA LEU A 122 -6.17 -9.76 9.18
C LEU A 122 -7.38 -8.85 8.99
N PRO A 123 -7.31 -7.90 8.06
CA PRO A 123 -8.48 -7.19 7.57
C PRO A 123 -9.41 -8.16 6.84
N THR A 124 -10.59 -8.39 7.39
CA THR A 124 -11.62 -9.27 6.80
C THR A 124 -12.97 -8.55 6.86
N SER A 125 -13.91 -8.98 6.02
CA SER A 125 -15.24 -8.37 5.88
C SER A 125 -16.26 -8.86 6.92
#